data_AF-A0A1B6LDF1-F1
#
_entry.id   AF-A0A1B6LDF1-F1
#
_cell.length_a   1.000
_cell.length_b   1.000
_cell.length_c   1.000
_cell.angle_alpha   90.00
_cell.angle_beta   90.00
_cell.angle_gamma   90.00
#
_symmetry.space_group_name_H-M   'P 1'
#
loop_
_entity.id
_entity.type
_entity.pdbx_description
1 polymer ?
#
loop_
_entity_poly.entity_id
_entity_poly.type
_entity_poly.pdbx_seq_one_letter_code
_entity_poly.pdbx_strand_id
1 'polypeptide(L)'
;AKPGTLKAQDHCETQVYMLTKEEGGRPRPITPLMMVHMFSKTWDCAVRVLLNDKEMVMPGEDAKIELRLQRLVVMEQGQRFTLRDGHCTIGTGVITKVLPLLNEKEKAELLESRKMREKRMAALASGKA
;
A
#
# COMPACT_ATOMS: atom_id res chain seq x y z
N ALA A 1 7.88 2.18 24.69
CA ALA A 1 6.44 2.55 24.74
C ALA A 1 5.80 1.91 25.97
N LYS A 2 4.81 2.55 26.60
CA LYS A 2 4.07 1.96 27.73
C LYS A 2 3.11 0.87 27.22
N PRO A 3 2.85 -0.21 27.96
CA PRO A 3 1.84 -1.21 27.59
C PRO A 3 0.48 -0.55 27.35
N GLY A 4 -0.21 -0.91 26.26
CA GLY A 4 -1.56 -0.44 25.94
C GLY A 4 -1.67 0.95 25.28
N THR A 5 -0.58 1.68 25.05
CA THR A 5 -0.66 3.01 24.43
C THR A 5 -0.73 3.00 22.90
N LEU A 6 -0.31 1.89 22.27
CA LEU A 6 -0.18 1.80 20.82
C LEU A 6 -1.29 0.93 20.24
N LYS A 7 -2.13 1.51 19.38
CA LYS A 7 -3.18 0.80 18.65
C LYS A 7 -2.62 0.27 17.34
N ALA A 8 -2.87 -1.01 17.05
CA ALA A 8 -2.54 -1.59 15.76
C ALA A 8 -3.60 -1.23 14.72
N GLN A 9 -3.16 -0.95 13.51
CA GLN A 9 -3.99 -0.46 12.39
C GLN A 9 -3.58 -1.20 11.12
N ASP A 10 -4.45 -1.19 10.10
CA ASP A 10 -4.21 -1.82 8.79
C ASP A 10 -4.41 -0.85 7.61
N HIS A 11 -4.59 0.43 7.89
CA HIS A 11 -4.94 1.42 6.88
C HIS A 11 -4.30 2.79 7.15
N CYS A 12 -3.65 3.38 6.14
CA CYS A 12 -3.07 4.71 6.26
C CYS A 12 -2.97 5.48 4.93
N GLU A 13 -2.98 6.81 5.04
CA GLU A 13 -2.54 7.72 3.98
C GLU A 13 -1.06 8.03 4.17
N THR A 14 -0.36 8.13 3.05
CA THR A 14 1.08 8.34 3.04
C THR A 14 1.49 9.29 1.92
N GLN A 15 2.62 9.96 2.13
CA GLN A 15 3.33 10.67 1.07
C GLN A 15 4.57 9.85 0.73
N VAL A 16 4.74 9.49 -0.53
CA VAL A 16 5.82 8.63 -1.00
C VAL A 16 6.52 9.29 -2.18
N TYR A 17 7.85 9.31 -2.11
CA TYR A 17 8.72 9.60 -3.23
C TYR A 17 9.13 8.29 -3.89
N MET A 18 8.90 8.17 -5.19
CA MET A 18 9.30 7.00 -5.98
C MET A 18 10.74 7.17 -6.47
N LEU A 19 11.59 6.19 -6.18
CA LEU A 19 13.01 6.26 -6.57
C LEU A 19 13.16 6.13 -8.09
N THR A 20 14.07 6.91 -8.66
CA THR A 20 14.44 6.77 -10.07
C THR A 20 15.28 5.51 -10.31
N LYS A 21 15.53 5.18 -11.58
CA LYS A 21 16.40 4.06 -11.94
C LYS A 21 17.83 4.29 -11.47
N GLU A 22 18.31 5.53 -11.53
CA GLU A 22 19.64 5.97 -11.12
C GLU A 22 19.82 5.86 -9.60
N GLU A 23 18.74 6.03 -8.84
CA GLU A 23 18.69 5.83 -7.38
C GLU A 23 18.56 4.35 -6.99
N GLY A 24 18.54 3.43 -7.95
CA GLY A 24 18.38 2.00 -7.72
C GLY A 24 16.92 1.55 -7.57
N GLY A 25 15.98 2.41 -7.95
CA GLY A 25 14.55 2.14 -7.99
C GLY A 25 14.10 1.34 -9.21
N ARG A 26 12.78 1.19 -9.36
CA ARG A 26 12.17 0.41 -10.44
C ARG A 26 11.88 1.33 -11.64
N PRO A 27 12.21 0.93 -12.88
CA PRO A 27 11.95 1.75 -14.06
C PRO A 27 10.47 1.73 -14.50
N ARG A 28 9.69 0.77 -14.02
CA ARG A 28 8.25 0.66 -14.33
C ARG A 28 7.44 1.45 -13.31
N PRO A 29 6.35 2.14 -13.74
CA PRO A 29 5.49 2.89 -12.85
C PRO A 29 4.75 2.00 -11.86
N ILE A 30 4.29 2.63 -10.79
CA ILE A 30 3.40 2.02 -9.79
C ILE A 30 1.96 2.21 -10.25
N THR A 31 1.21 1.11 -10.28
CA THR A 31 -0.21 1.11 -10.61
C THR A 31 -1.08 0.86 -9.38
N PRO A 32 -2.36 1.27 -9.42
CA PRO A 32 -3.32 0.92 -8.39
C PRO A 32 -3.40 -0.60 -8.24
N LEU A 33 -3.69 -1.05 -7.03
CA LEU A 33 -3.91 -2.45 -6.68
C LEU A 33 -2.66 -3.33 -6.78
N MET A 34 -1.49 -2.76 -7.05
CA MET A 34 -0.22 -3.45 -6.97
C MET A 34 0.07 -3.82 -5.51
N MET A 35 0.54 -5.05 -5.30
CA MET A 35 1.01 -5.52 -4.00
C MET A 35 2.50 -5.26 -3.91
N VAL A 36 2.93 -4.63 -2.82
CA VAL A 36 4.35 -4.35 -2.52
C VAL A 36 4.62 -4.67 -1.06
N HIS A 37 5.88 -4.77 -0.67
CA HIS A 37 6.27 -4.96 0.73
C HIS A 37 6.71 -3.64 1.34
N MET A 38 6.00 -3.21 2.38
CA MET A 38 6.35 -2.04 3.18
C MET A 38 7.25 -2.44 4.33
N PHE A 39 8.39 -1.77 4.49
CA PHE A 39 9.30 -1.95 5.61
C PHE A 39 9.28 -0.69 6.46
N SER A 40 9.06 -0.83 7.77
CA SER A 40 9.12 0.29 8.69
C SER A 40 9.61 -0.15 10.06
N LYS A 41 10.59 0.58 10.59
CA LYS A 41 11.30 0.25 11.84
C LYS A 41 11.79 -1.22 11.78
N THR A 42 11.19 -2.12 12.55
CA THR A 42 11.59 -3.53 12.67
C THR A 42 10.59 -4.50 12.04
N TRP A 43 9.55 -4.02 11.35
CA TRP A 43 8.52 -4.87 10.75
C TRP A 43 8.42 -4.65 9.25
N ASP A 44 7.94 -5.68 8.54
CA ASP A 44 7.70 -5.66 7.10
C ASP A 44 6.34 -6.26 6.75
N CYS A 45 5.47 -5.55 6.02
CA CYS A 45 4.13 -6.04 5.70
C CYS A 45 3.84 -5.93 4.20
N ALA A 46 3.18 -6.93 3.63
CA ALA A 46 2.57 -6.80 2.32
C ALA A 46 1.45 -5.75 2.37
N VAL A 47 1.50 -4.80 1.46
CA VAL A 47 0.54 -3.70 1.33
C VAL A 47 0.00 -3.64 -0.08
N ARG A 48 -1.27 -3.29 -0.19
CA ARG A 48 -1.89 -2.90 -1.45
C ARG A 48 -1.80 -1.39 -1.61
N VAL A 49 -1.28 -0.96 -2.75
CA VAL A 49 -1.22 0.45 -3.12
C VAL A 49 -2.56 0.88 -3.72
N LEU A 50 -3.09 2.00 -3.24
CA LEU A 50 -4.23 2.70 -3.82
C LEU A 50 -3.83 4.12 -4.17
N LEU A 51 -4.24 4.53 -5.36
CA LEU A 51 -3.98 5.85 -5.90
C LEU A 51 -5.32 6.53 -6.14
N ASN A 52 -5.56 7.63 -5.45
CA ASN A 52 -6.84 8.35 -5.53
C ASN A 52 -6.79 9.44 -6.62
N ASP A 53 -5.63 10.08 -6.78
CA ASP A 53 -5.50 11.27 -7.63
C ASP A 53 -4.85 10.97 -9.00
N LYS A 54 -4.27 9.78 -9.19
CA LYS A 54 -3.49 9.43 -10.38
C LYS A 54 -3.71 7.98 -10.81
N GLU A 55 -3.73 7.72 -12.11
CA GLU A 55 -3.80 6.36 -12.63
C GLU A 55 -2.47 5.60 -12.48
N MET A 56 -1.34 6.31 -12.47
CA MET A 56 0.00 5.76 -12.34
C MET A 56 0.92 6.79 -11.67
N VAL A 57 1.97 6.32 -10.99
CA VAL A 57 3.05 7.18 -10.47
C VAL A 57 4.36 6.82 -11.15
N MET A 58 5.01 7.83 -11.71
CA MET A 58 6.28 7.65 -12.42
C MET A 58 7.47 7.64 -11.43
N PRO A 59 8.58 6.96 -11.78
CA PRO A 59 9.83 7.06 -11.02
C PRO A 59 10.32 8.52 -10.97
N GLY A 60 10.79 8.97 -9.81
CA GLY A 60 11.23 10.36 -9.57
C GLY A 60 10.12 11.32 -9.16
N GLU A 61 8.92 10.81 -8.91
CA GLU A 61 7.75 11.62 -8.57
C GLU A 61 7.28 11.40 -7.13
N ASP A 62 6.80 12.48 -6.52
CA ASP A 62 6.08 12.45 -5.25
C ASP A 62 4.59 12.17 -5.47
N ALA A 63 4.05 11.21 -4.72
CA ALA A 63 2.64 10.88 -4.75
C ALA A 63 2.07 10.69 -3.35
N LYS A 64 0.84 11.18 -3.18
CA LYS A 64 0.00 10.83 -2.04
C LYS A 64 -0.70 9.51 -2.36
N ILE A 65 -0.45 8.49 -1.55
CA ILE A 65 -1.00 7.14 -1.76
C ILE A 65 -1.65 6.62 -0.49
N GLU A 66 -2.71 5.84 -0.66
CA GLU A 66 -3.35 5.08 0.41
C GLU A 66 -2.75 3.66 0.42
N LEU A 67 -2.39 3.19 1.61
CA LEU A 67 -1.84 1.85 1.82
C LEU A 67 -2.76 1.03 2.70
N ARG A 68 -3.09 -0.16 2.20
CA ARG A 68 -3.87 -1.17 2.92
C ARG A 68 -2.98 -2.35 3.26
N LEU A 69 -2.81 -2.63 4.54
CA LEU A 69 -1.91 -3.64 5.06
C LEU A 69 -2.65 -4.98 5.20
N GLN A 70 -1.92 -6.07 4.94
CA GLN A 70 -2.46 -7.42 5.12
C GLN A 70 -2.65 -7.82 6.58
N ARG A 71 -1.90 -7.21 7.50
CA ARG A 71 -2.01 -7.48 8.92
C ARG A 71 -2.00 -6.17 9.71
N LEU A 72 -2.54 -6.24 10.92
CA LEU A 72 -2.50 -5.15 11.87
C LEU A 72 -1.07 -4.92 12.34
N VAL A 73 -0.59 -3.69 12.21
CA VAL A 73 0.71 -3.25 12.73
C VAL A 73 0.56 -1.93 13.45
N VAL A 74 1.49 -1.64 14.36
CA VAL A 74 1.53 -0.33 14.99
C VAL A 74 2.15 0.67 14.01
N MET A 75 1.42 1.74 13.74
CA MET A 75 1.85 2.84 12.90
C MET A 75 1.49 4.19 13.52
N GLU A 76 2.36 5.16 13.32
CA GLU A 76 2.26 6.51 13.85
C GLU A 76 2.34 7.54 12.71
N GLN A 77 1.65 8.66 12.87
CA GLN A 77 1.82 9.79 11.95
C GLN A 77 3.27 10.30 12.00
N GLY A 78 3.86 10.60 10.85
CA GLY A 78 5.26 11.00 10.71
C GLY A 78 6.24 9.83 10.67
N GLN A 79 5.79 8.58 10.84
CA GLN A 79 6.65 7.42 10.75
C GLN A 79 7.13 7.22 9.30
N ARG A 80 8.45 7.08 9.14
CA ARG A 80 9.08 6.80 7.85
C ARG A 80 9.04 5.32 7.52
N PHE A 81 8.94 5.01 6.23
CA PHE A 81 8.95 3.65 5.72
C PHE A 81 9.59 3.60 4.33
N THR A 82 9.89 2.39 3.89
CA THR A 82 10.31 2.12 2.52
C THR A 82 9.37 1.11 1.88
N LEU A 83 9.11 1.27 0.59
CA LEU A 83 8.38 0.30 -0.21
C LEU A 83 9.39 -0.49 -1.03
N ARG A 84 9.21 -1.81 -1.05
CA ARG A 84 10.05 -2.75 -1.79
C ARG A 84 9.19 -3.65 -2.66
N ASP A 85 9.70 -3.91 -3.85
CA ASP A 85 9.15 -4.89 -4.78
C ASP A 85 10.25 -5.91 -5.08
N GLY A 86 10.07 -7.13 -4.57
CA GLY A 86 11.11 -8.14 -4.54
C GLY A 86 12.35 -7.64 -3.79
N HIS A 87 13.49 -7.54 -4.48
CA HIS A 87 14.76 -7.13 -3.90
C HIS A 87 15.04 -5.62 -3.98
N CYS A 88 14.26 -4.88 -4.77
CA CYS A 88 14.48 -3.46 -5.06
C CYS A 88 13.62 -2.56 -4.18
N THR A 89 14.21 -1.47 -3.67
CA THR A 89 13.47 -0.40 -3.00
C THR A 89 12.90 0.54 -4.05
N ILE A 90 11.58 0.61 -4.12
CA ILE A 90 10.85 1.36 -5.15
C ILE A 90 10.49 2.78 -4.70
N GLY A 91 10.39 3.00 -3.39
CA GLY A 91 9.97 4.29 -2.86
C GLY A 91 10.32 4.44 -1.39
N THR A 92 10.45 5.70 -0.97
CA THR A 92 10.58 6.08 0.44
C THR A 92 9.43 7.01 0.81
N GLY A 93 8.88 6.83 2.00
CA GLY A 93 7.65 7.50 2.36
C GLY A 93 7.53 7.84 3.83
N VAL A 94 6.53 8.66 4.10
CA VAL A 94 6.12 9.06 5.44
C VAL A 94 4.61 8.90 5.59
N ILE A 95 4.18 8.36 6.73
CA ILE A 95 2.77 8.24 7.05
C ILE A 95 2.22 9.64 7.37
N THR A 96 1.30 10.12 6.55
CA THR A 96 0.68 11.44 6.73
C THR A 96 -0.55 11.37 7.61
N LYS A 97 -1.29 10.26 7.56
CA LYS A 97 -2.49 10.05 8.38
C LYS A 97 -2.73 8.56 8.60
N VAL A 98 -3.06 8.19 9.83
CA VAL A 98 -3.53 6.84 10.15
C VAL A 98 -5.05 6.81 10.00
N LEU A 99 -5.56 5.87 9.20
CA LEU A 99 -6.98 5.77 8.87
C LEU A 99 -7.67 4.72 9.75
N PRO A 100 -9.02 4.73 9.82
CA PRO A 100 -9.78 3.68 10.50
C PRO A 100 -9.53 2.30 9.90
N LEU A 101 -9.73 1.27 10.72
CA LEU A 101 -9.56 -0.13 10.34
C LEU A 101 -10.37 -0.49 9.09
N LEU A 102 -9.79 -1.36 8.27
CA LEU A 102 -10.45 -1.91 7.09
C LEU A 102 -11.67 -2.74 7.49
N ASN A 103 -12.75 -2.57 6.72
CA ASN A 103 -13.97 -3.36 6.86
C ASN A 103 -13.73 -4.79 6.36
N GLU A 104 -14.62 -5.74 6.75
CA GLU A 104 -14.50 -7.15 6.35
C GLU A 104 -14.42 -7.34 4.84
N LYS A 105 -15.20 -6.55 4.07
CA LYS A 105 -15.18 -6.57 2.61
C LYS A 105 -13.82 -6.15 2.03
N GLU A 106 -13.22 -5.11 2.58
CA GLU A 106 -11.93 -4.58 2.12
C GLU A 106 -10.78 -5.55 2.47
N LYS A 107 -10.89 -6.22 3.62
CA LYS A 107 -9.98 -7.29 4.02
C LYS A 107 -10.08 -8.50 3.10
N ALA A 108 -11.30 -8.92 2.78
CA ALA A 108 -11.55 -9.99 1.81
C ALA A 108 -10.92 -9.66 0.46
N GLU A 109 -11.17 -8.45 -0.06
CA GLU A 109 -10.59 -7.97 -1.32
C GLU A 109 -9.07 -7.99 -1.32
N LEU A 110 -8.44 -7.72 -0.17
CA LEU A 110 -6.99 -7.74 -0.04
C LEU A 110 -6.41 -9.16 -0.20
N LEU A 111 -7.10 -10.15 0.37
CA LEU A 111 -6.72 -11.57 0.39
C LEU A 111 -7.19 -12.33 -0.86
N GLU A 112 -8.14 -11.78 -1.61
CA GLU A 112 -8.62 -12.38 -2.85
C GLU A 112 -7.51 -12.53 -3.89
N SER A 113 -7.39 -13.73 -4.45
CA SER A 113 -6.43 -14.02 -5.51
C SER A 113 -6.76 -13.24 -6.78
N ARG A 114 -5.74 -12.97 -7.60
CA ARG A 114 -5.89 -12.29 -8.91
C ARG A 114 -7.01 -12.92 -9.76
N LYS A 115 -7.08 -14.25 -9.79
CA LYS A 115 -8.11 -15.02 -10.52
C LYS A 115 -9.53 -14.75 -10.00
N MET A 116 -9.70 -14.66 -8.68
CA MET A 116 -11.00 -14.36 -8.07
C MET A 116 -11.43 -12.93 -8.37
N ARG A 117 -10.49 -11.99 -8.32
CA ARG A 117 -10.73 -10.57 -8.67
C ARG A 117 -11.11 -10.41 -10.14
N GLU A 118 -10.38 -11.04 -11.05
CA GLU A 118 -10.70 -11.03 -12.49
C GLU A 118 -12.09 -11.61 -12.75
N LYS A 119 -12.44 -12.74 -12.11
CA LYS A 119 -13.78 -13.34 -12.22
C LYS A 119 -14.87 -12.42 -11.66
N ARG A 120 -14.65 -11.77 -10.53
CA ARG A 120 -15.60 -10.82 -9.92
C ARG A 120 -15.78 -9.58 -10.79
N MET A 121 -14.70 -9.00 -11.31
CA MET A 121 -14.75 -7.86 -12.22
C MET A 121 -15.47 -8.21 -13.53
N ALA A 122 -15.22 -9.40 -14.08
CA ALA A 122 -15.95 -9.90 -15.25
C ALA A 122 -17.44 -10.13 -14.97
N ALA A 123 -17.80 -10.64 -13.77
CA ALA A 123 -19.19 -10.80 -13.35
C ALA A 123 -19.91 -9.44 -13.20
N LEU A 124 -19.25 -8.46 -12.58
CA LEU A 124 -19.74 -7.09 -12.44
C LEU A 124 -19.93 -6.40 -13.79
N ALA A 125 -18.97 -6.57 -14.71
CA ALA A 125 -19.05 -5.99 -16.06
C ALA A 125 -20.13 -6.66 -16.95
N SER A 126 -20.51 -7.90 -16.65
CA SER A 126 -21.54 -8.65 -17.39
C SER A 126 -22.96 -8.51 -16.83
N GLY A 127 -23.17 -7.65 -15.81
CA GLY A 127 -24.50 -7.33 -15.30
C GLY A 127 -25.23 -8.48 -14.59
N LYS A 128 -24.53 -9.58 -14.28
CA LYS A 128 -25.06 -10.68 -13.46
C LYS A 128 -24.80 -10.35 -12.00
N ALA A 129 -25.62 -9.45 -11.45
CA ALA A 129 -25.75 -9.23 -10.02
C ALA A 129 -26.58 -10.37 -9.38
#